data_AF-A0A202DRA1-F1
#
_entry.id   AF-A0A202DRA1-F1
#
_cell.length_a   1.000
_cell.length_b   1.000
_cell.length_c   1.000
_cell.angle_alpha   90.00
_cell.angle_beta   90.00
_cell.angle_gamma   90.00
#
_symmetry.space_group_name_H-M   'P 1'
#
loop_
_entity.id
_entity.type
_entity.pdbx_description
1 polymer ?
#
loop_
_entity_poly.entity_id
_entity_poly.type
_entity_poly.pdbx_seq_one_letter_code
_entity_poly.pdbx_strand_id
1 'polypeptide(L)'
;YPERLTYEGPDYVPEGIEVCEWQKTAEDYLEWEWDYKETQRALNLDFKHYLASLPRPDVERLAQPHLEAFNQQRAQQVGEAIDISSADLAFLAHLIRPNWHEHLPKTKSEEDKQAWETFKKQWPDHIQINLEGLKEVDGTLRVLAQDEKLRQEVQSIRAENMAVIRAAVGIHRADKKLDTLAKEIARVYEMAGLSNRSLTSAEDDQITRLWEQRQEIRATQGREVTSEAMKNQVREKLQHLIDRQRRRDYERGIVLTDQMQKIITELLPSLVKGQPALLVGETGGAKTALAEFISRTYFGKEAELISGYGDVNSYQIMGKMGFKNQESVFEPGPIPR
;
A
#
# COMPACT_ATOMS: atom_id res chain seq x y z
N TYR A 1 -4.27 -6.47 10.94
CA TYR A 1 -4.58 -7.88 11.12
C TYR A 1 -5.32 -8.12 12.43
N PRO A 2 -6.55 -7.60 12.57
CA PRO A 2 -7.58 -8.27 13.34
C PRO A 2 -8.62 -8.76 12.30
N GLU A 3 -9.32 -9.88 12.41
CA GLU A 3 -9.91 -10.55 13.56
C GLU A 3 -10.04 -12.06 13.23
N ARG A 4 -10.02 -12.90 14.28
CA ARG A 4 -10.49 -14.31 14.30
C ARG A 4 -9.62 -15.37 13.60
N LEU A 5 -8.39 -15.56 14.08
CA LEU A 5 -7.75 -16.89 14.13
C LEU A 5 -7.59 -17.39 15.58
N THR A 6 -8.35 -16.80 16.50
CA THR A 6 -8.65 -17.32 17.83
C THR A 6 -10.13 -17.71 17.82
N TYR A 7 -10.49 -18.77 17.09
CA TYR A 7 -11.86 -19.27 17.17
C TYR A 7 -11.97 -20.12 18.44
N GLU A 8 -12.24 -19.45 19.55
CA GLU A 8 -12.95 -20.04 20.69
C GLU A 8 -14.40 -20.27 20.24
N GLY A 9 -14.69 -21.47 19.72
CA GLY A 9 -16.04 -21.91 19.33
C GLY A 9 -16.02 -23.39 18.92
N PRO A 10 -17.06 -24.17 19.28
CA PRO A 10 -16.90 -25.38 20.07
C PRO A 10 -16.60 -26.64 19.24
N ASP A 11 -15.77 -27.53 19.80
CA ASP A 11 -15.78 -29.01 19.83
C ASP A 11 -16.32 -29.85 18.65
N TYR A 12 -16.56 -29.27 17.48
CA TYR A 12 -17.01 -30.00 16.29
C TYR A 12 -15.86 -30.26 15.34
N VAL A 13 -15.46 -31.53 15.31
CA VAL A 13 -14.67 -32.15 14.26
C VAL A 13 -15.65 -32.79 13.27
N PRO A 14 -15.62 -32.43 11.98
CA PRO A 14 -16.40 -33.13 10.96
C PRO A 14 -16.04 -34.62 10.92
N GLU A 15 -17.05 -35.48 10.81
CA GLU A 15 -16.84 -36.94 10.70
C GLU A 15 -16.04 -37.29 9.45
N GLY A 16 -15.02 -38.14 9.60
CA GLY A 16 -14.19 -38.64 8.48
C GLY A 16 -12.88 -37.87 8.23
N ILE A 17 -12.59 -36.80 8.99
CA ILE A 17 -11.29 -36.12 8.92
C ILE A 17 -10.31 -36.81 9.86
N GLU A 18 -9.48 -37.69 9.30
CA GLU A 18 -8.34 -38.28 9.99
C GLU A 18 -7.08 -37.47 9.71
N VAL A 19 -6.48 -36.92 10.77
CA VAL A 19 -5.19 -36.23 10.69
C VAL A 19 -4.13 -37.18 11.23
N CYS A 20 -3.17 -37.52 10.38
CA CYS A 20 -2.09 -38.43 10.75
C CYS A 20 -1.12 -37.77 11.75
N GLU A 21 -0.43 -38.57 12.58
CA GLU A 21 0.51 -38.02 13.58
C GLU A 21 1.65 -37.21 12.96
N TRP A 22 2.10 -37.55 11.74
CA TRP A 22 3.13 -36.81 11.04
C TRP A 22 2.67 -35.43 10.53
N GLN A 23 1.35 -35.17 10.51
CA GLN A 23 0.77 -33.86 10.14
C GLN A 23 0.55 -32.95 11.36
N LYS A 24 0.91 -33.41 12.57
CA LYS A 24 0.80 -32.63 13.82
C LYS A 24 2.06 -31.83 14.08
N THR A 25 2.54 -31.12 13.07
CA THR A 25 3.67 -30.19 13.20
C THR A 25 3.20 -28.76 13.05
N ALA A 26 3.95 -27.81 13.62
CA ALA A 26 3.61 -26.40 13.50
C ALA A 26 3.73 -25.87 12.06
N GLU A 27 4.60 -26.49 11.24
CA GLU A 27 4.74 -26.18 9.82
C GLU A 27 3.50 -26.61 9.03
N ASP A 28 3.03 -27.85 9.22
CA ASP A 28 1.82 -28.35 8.57
C ASP A 28 0.59 -27.56 9.00
N TYR A 29 0.49 -27.17 10.27
CA TYR A 29 -0.59 -26.32 10.75
C TYR A 29 -0.63 -24.98 9.99
N LEU A 30 0.53 -24.35 9.80
CA LEU A 30 0.63 -23.08 9.07
C LEU A 30 0.34 -23.26 7.58
N GLU A 31 0.66 -24.42 6.99
CA GLU A 31 0.29 -24.78 5.62
C GLU A 31 -1.23 -24.90 5.48
N TRP A 32 -1.91 -25.61 6.37
CA TRP A 32 -3.39 -25.67 6.38
C TRP A 32 -4.03 -24.30 6.55
N GLU A 33 -3.44 -23.41 7.35
CA GLU A 33 -3.92 -22.02 7.43
C GLU A 33 -3.71 -21.21 6.14
N TRP A 34 -2.66 -21.53 5.39
CA TRP A 34 -2.42 -20.94 4.09
C TRP A 34 -3.44 -21.46 3.08
N ASP A 35 -3.69 -22.77 3.04
CA ASP A 35 -4.71 -23.40 2.21
C ASP A 35 -6.11 -22.87 2.52
N TYR A 36 -6.42 -22.62 3.79
CA TYR A 36 -7.69 -22.01 4.20
C TYR A 36 -7.85 -20.62 3.56
N LYS A 37 -6.79 -19.80 3.61
CA LYS A 37 -6.79 -18.46 3.02
C LYS A 37 -6.83 -18.49 1.50
N GLU A 38 -6.13 -19.41 0.85
CA GLU A 38 -6.17 -19.56 -0.61
C GLU A 38 -7.54 -20.06 -1.07
N THR A 39 -8.16 -21.00 -0.36
CA THR A 39 -9.52 -21.45 -0.65
C THR A 39 -10.53 -20.31 -0.50
N GLN A 40 -10.40 -19.47 0.54
CA GLN A 40 -11.19 -18.25 0.67
C GLN A 40 -10.95 -17.26 -0.48
N ARG A 41 -9.71 -17.13 -0.98
CA ARG A 41 -9.40 -16.27 -2.14
C ARG A 41 -10.01 -16.81 -3.41
N ALA A 42 -9.94 -18.12 -3.64
CA ALA A 42 -10.57 -18.80 -4.76
C ALA A 42 -12.10 -18.59 -4.73
N LEU A 43 -12.75 -18.82 -3.59
CA LEU A 43 -14.18 -18.53 -3.39
C LEU A 43 -14.52 -17.07 -3.69
N ASN A 44 -13.69 -16.13 -3.25
CA ASN A 44 -13.91 -14.71 -3.53
C ASN A 44 -13.75 -14.38 -5.02
N LEU A 45 -12.86 -15.05 -5.72
CA LEU A 45 -12.65 -14.86 -7.15
C LEU A 45 -13.83 -15.43 -7.94
N ASP A 46 -14.22 -16.66 -7.64
CA ASP A 46 -15.37 -17.33 -8.25
C ASP A 46 -16.66 -16.56 -8.02
N PHE A 47 -16.88 -16.06 -6.80
CA PHE A 47 -18.04 -15.22 -6.50
C PHE A 47 -18.05 -13.93 -7.33
N LYS A 48 -16.89 -13.30 -7.53
CA LYS A 48 -16.80 -12.13 -8.42
C LYS A 48 -17.09 -12.50 -9.87
N HIS A 49 -16.61 -13.64 -10.36
CA HIS A 49 -16.91 -14.12 -11.70
C HIS A 49 -18.39 -14.45 -11.88
N TYR A 50 -19.00 -15.08 -10.87
CA TYR A 50 -20.43 -15.33 -10.82
C TYR A 50 -21.23 -14.02 -10.86
N LEU A 51 -20.91 -13.03 -10.03
CA LEU A 51 -21.59 -11.73 -10.08
C LEU A 51 -21.39 -11.01 -11.41
N ALA A 52 -20.21 -11.09 -12.01
CA ALA A 52 -19.94 -10.51 -13.32
C ALA A 52 -20.72 -11.18 -14.46
N SER A 53 -21.18 -12.42 -14.27
CA SER A 53 -22.05 -13.13 -15.22
C SER A 53 -23.52 -12.71 -15.13
N LEU A 54 -23.92 -12.07 -14.02
CA LEU A 54 -25.30 -11.64 -13.81
C LEU A 54 -25.57 -10.28 -14.47
N PRO A 55 -26.80 -10.04 -14.97
CA PRO A 55 -27.23 -8.72 -15.36
C PRO A 55 -27.15 -7.75 -14.18
N ARG A 56 -26.73 -6.50 -14.43
CA ARG A 56 -26.63 -5.46 -13.40
C ARG A 56 -27.89 -5.30 -12.52
N PRO A 57 -29.13 -5.32 -13.06
CA PRO A 57 -30.33 -5.23 -12.23
C PRO A 57 -30.48 -6.35 -11.19
N ASP A 58 -29.97 -7.56 -11.49
CA ASP A 58 -29.99 -8.67 -10.53
C ASP A 58 -28.98 -8.45 -9.41
N VAL A 59 -27.79 -7.92 -9.72
CA VAL A 59 -26.79 -7.56 -8.72
C VAL A 59 -27.30 -6.44 -7.82
N GLU A 60 -27.94 -5.41 -8.39
CA GLU A 60 -28.55 -4.32 -7.63
C GLU A 60 -29.65 -4.86 -6.70
N ARG A 61 -30.52 -5.74 -7.20
CA ARG A 61 -31.56 -6.38 -6.37
C ARG A 61 -30.98 -7.16 -5.19
N LEU A 62 -29.87 -7.87 -5.39
CA LEU A 62 -29.17 -8.58 -4.31
C LEU A 62 -28.49 -7.63 -3.32
N ALA A 63 -27.92 -6.51 -3.79
CA ALA A 63 -27.23 -5.54 -2.93
C ALA A 63 -28.18 -4.62 -2.16
N GLN A 64 -29.39 -4.38 -2.66
CA GLN A 64 -30.38 -3.45 -2.10
C GLN A 64 -30.55 -3.57 -0.57
N PRO A 65 -30.84 -4.75 0.03
CA PRO A 65 -31.01 -4.84 1.48
C PRO A 65 -29.73 -4.52 2.27
N HIS A 66 -28.56 -4.90 1.74
CA HIS A 66 -27.27 -4.63 2.37
C HIS A 66 -26.90 -3.14 2.28
N LEU A 67 -27.20 -2.50 1.16
CA LEU A 67 -26.96 -1.07 0.95
C LEU A 67 -27.89 -0.22 1.82
N GLU A 68 -29.14 -0.62 2.00
CA GLU A 68 -30.08 0.05 2.90
C GLU A 68 -29.59 0.01 4.35
N ALA A 69 -29.15 -1.16 4.83
CA ALA A 69 -28.54 -1.29 6.15
C ALA A 69 -27.27 -0.45 6.30
N PHE A 70 -26.41 -0.41 5.27
CA PHE A 70 -25.20 0.40 5.25
C PHE A 70 -25.51 1.91 5.28
N ASN A 71 -26.49 2.36 4.50
CA ASN A 71 -26.92 3.75 4.45
C ASN A 71 -27.55 4.19 5.78
N GLN A 72 -28.30 3.31 6.47
CA GLN A 72 -28.83 3.60 7.81
C GLN A 72 -27.70 3.82 8.84
N GLN A 73 -26.63 3.04 8.77
CA GLN A 73 -25.45 3.24 9.62
C GLN A 73 -24.71 4.54 9.28
N ARG A 74 -24.54 4.88 7.99
CA ARG A 74 -23.93 6.16 7.56
C ARG A 74 -24.73 7.39 7.97
N ALA A 75 -26.07 7.31 7.95
CA ALA A 75 -26.93 8.40 8.36
C ALA A 75 -26.69 8.83 9.83
N GLN A 76 -26.27 7.89 10.68
CA GLN A 76 -25.90 8.16 12.07
C GLN A 76 -24.52 8.82 12.21
N GLN A 77 -23.66 8.75 11.19
CA GLN A 77 -22.26 9.19 11.21
C GLN A 77 -21.94 10.39 10.30
N VAL A 78 -22.97 11.10 9.78
CA VAL A 78 -22.84 12.31 8.95
C VAL A 78 -22.38 12.01 7.50
N GLY A 79 -23.02 11.04 6.82
CA GLY A 79 -22.77 10.75 5.40
C GLY A 79 -24.03 10.83 4.54
N GLU A 80 -23.88 11.35 3.31
CA GLU A 80 -24.91 11.24 2.27
C GLU A 80 -25.15 9.77 1.89
N ALA A 81 -26.41 9.43 1.62
CA ALA A 81 -26.81 8.10 1.19
C ALA A 81 -26.24 7.78 -0.19
N ILE A 82 -25.75 6.55 -0.37
CA ILE A 82 -25.25 6.08 -1.65
C ILE A 82 -26.43 5.59 -2.49
N ASP A 83 -26.55 6.11 -3.71
CA ASP A 83 -27.49 5.59 -4.70
C ASP A 83 -26.94 4.32 -5.35
N ILE A 84 -27.74 3.25 -5.34
CA ILE A 84 -27.38 1.93 -5.87
C ILE A 84 -27.06 1.98 -7.37
N SER A 85 -27.76 2.83 -8.13
CA SER A 85 -27.58 2.92 -9.59
C SER A 85 -26.22 3.52 -9.97
N SER A 86 -25.67 4.38 -9.10
CA SER A 86 -24.38 5.04 -9.28
C SER A 86 -23.20 4.26 -8.71
N ALA A 87 -23.47 3.21 -7.93
CA ALA A 87 -22.45 2.44 -7.23
C ALA A 87 -21.60 1.60 -8.20
N ASP A 88 -20.32 1.45 -7.87
CA ASP A 88 -19.41 0.56 -8.61
C ASP A 88 -19.73 -0.91 -8.31
N LEU A 89 -19.58 -1.76 -9.32
CA LEU A 89 -19.87 -3.19 -9.21
C LEU A 89 -18.95 -3.89 -8.20
N ALA A 90 -17.70 -3.43 -8.04
CA ALA A 90 -16.81 -3.96 -7.02
C ALA A 90 -17.30 -3.64 -5.59
N PHE A 91 -17.93 -2.48 -5.40
CA PHE A 91 -18.52 -2.08 -4.12
C PHE A 91 -19.78 -2.91 -3.82
N LEU A 92 -20.69 -3.07 -4.79
CA LEU A 92 -21.88 -3.91 -4.64
C LEU A 92 -21.51 -5.38 -4.38
N ALA A 93 -20.51 -5.90 -5.08
CA ALA A 93 -20.00 -7.24 -4.86
C ALA A 93 -19.44 -7.43 -3.44
N HIS A 94 -18.80 -6.40 -2.86
CA HIS A 94 -18.32 -6.47 -1.49
C HIS A 94 -19.45 -6.52 -0.46
N LEU A 95 -20.55 -5.81 -0.69
CA LEU A 95 -21.72 -5.77 0.20
C LEU A 95 -22.49 -7.09 0.22
N ILE A 96 -22.69 -7.71 -0.95
CA ILE A 96 -23.45 -8.98 -1.08
C ILE A 96 -22.63 -10.18 -0.60
N ARG A 97 -21.29 -10.06 -0.60
CA ARG A 97 -20.39 -11.18 -0.37
C ARG A 97 -20.73 -11.92 0.93
N PRO A 98 -21.06 -13.23 0.85
CA PRO A 98 -21.30 -14.04 2.03
C PRO A 98 -20.05 -14.16 2.88
N ASN A 99 -20.25 -14.18 4.19
CA ASN A 99 -19.23 -14.56 5.14
C ASN A 99 -19.10 -16.10 5.16
N TRP A 100 -18.41 -16.68 4.18
CA TRP A 100 -18.32 -18.14 3.97
C TRP A 100 -18.13 -18.96 5.27
N HIS A 101 -17.24 -18.49 6.14
CA HIS A 101 -16.93 -19.12 7.43
C HIS A 101 -18.10 -19.20 8.43
N GLU A 102 -19.08 -18.30 8.37
CA GLU A 102 -20.20 -18.26 9.33
C GLU A 102 -21.21 -19.38 9.07
N HIS A 103 -21.24 -19.88 7.83
CA HIS A 103 -22.14 -20.92 7.36
C HIS A 103 -21.55 -22.32 7.49
N LEU A 104 -20.26 -22.45 7.82
CA LEU A 104 -19.64 -23.76 8.06
C LEU A 104 -20.32 -24.48 9.23
N PRO A 105 -20.53 -25.81 9.15
CA PRO A 105 -21.14 -26.58 10.23
C PRO A 105 -20.39 -26.38 11.56
N LYS A 106 -21.14 -26.12 12.63
CA LYS A 106 -20.59 -25.85 13.96
C LYS A 106 -20.79 -27.00 14.93
N THR A 107 -21.74 -27.90 14.65
CA THR A 107 -22.07 -29.05 15.48
C THR A 107 -22.33 -30.30 14.65
N LYS A 108 -22.39 -31.46 15.31
CA LYS A 108 -22.77 -32.74 14.70
C LYS A 108 -24.29 -32.87 14.45
N SER A 109 -25.07 -31.83 14.74
CA SER A 109 -26.51 -31.89 14.61
C SER A 109 -26.91 -32.09 13.14
N GLU A 110 -27.94 -32.90 12.91
CA GLU A 110 -28.52 -33.05 11.56
C GLU A 110 -29.09 -31.72 11.04
N GLU A 111 -29.50 -30.82 11.94
CA GLU A 111 -29.92 -29.46 11.62
C GLU A 111 -28.77 -28.65 10.97
N ASP A 112 -27.56 -28.68 11.53
CA ASP A 112 -26.40 -27.97 10.97
C ASP A 112 -25.97 -28.57 9.62
N LYS A 113 -26.05 -29.90 9.47
CA LYS A 113 -25.77 -30.56 8.18
C LYS A 113 -26.78 -30.13 7.11
N GLN A 114 -28.07 -30.08 7.46
CA GLN A 114 -29.12 -29.63 6.54
C GLN A 114 -28.99 -28.14 6.20
N ALA A 115 -28.64 -27.31 7.18
CA ALA A 115 -28.39 -25.88 6.96
C ALA A 115 -27.23 -25.66 5.98
N TRP A 116 -26.13 -26.41 6.14
CA TRP A 116 -25.00 -26.36 5.22
C TRP A 116 -25.37 -26.79 3.80
N GLU A 117 -26.07 -27.92 3.63
CA GLU A 117 -26.50 -28.39 2.31
C GLU A 117 -27.48 -27.41 1.65
N THR A 118 -28.35 -26.79 2.44
CA THR A 118 -29.28 -25.76 1.95
C THR A 118 -28.53 -24.50 1.51
N PHE A 119 -27.50 -24.08 2.25
CA PHE A 119 -26.64 -22.95 1.89
C PHE A 119 -25.82 -23.25 0.63
N LYS A 120 -25.16 -24.41 0.57
CA LYS A 120 -24.32 -24.83 -0.56
C LYS A 120 -25.11 -24.84 -1.87
N LYS A 121 -26.34 -25.37 -1.86
CA LYS A 121 -27.23 -25.46 -3.04
C LYS A 121 -27.67 -24.10 -3.62
N GLN A 122 -27.47 -22.99 -2.91
CA GLN A 122 -27.77 -21.66 -3.43
C GLN A 122 -26.74 -21.19 -4.47
N TRP A 123 -25.59 -21.86 -4.55
CA TRP A 123 -24.46 -21.44 -5.37
C TRP A 123 -24.23 -22.38 -6.57
N PRO A 124 -23.61 -21.90 -7.66
CA PRO A 124 -23.21 -22.76 -8.78
C PRO A 124 -22.17 -23.81 -8.39
N ASP A 125 -22.09 -24.90 -9.15
CA ASP A 125 -21.24 -26.08 -8.88
C ASP A 125 -19.77 -25.74 -8.58
N HIS A 126 -19.17 -24.81 -9.32
CA HIS A 126 -17.77 -24.41 -9.11
C HIS A 126 -17.54 -23.75 -7.74
N ILE A 127 -18.50 -22.97 -7.24
CA ILE A 127 -18.46 -22.41 -5.88
C ILE A 127 -18.71 -23.51 -4.85
N GLN A 128 -19.63 -24.45 -5.12
CA GLN A 128 -19.91 -25.56 -4.21
C GLN A 128 -18.66 -26.42 -3.94
N ILE A 129 -17.86 -26.71 -4.97
CA ILE A 129 -16.59 -27.45 -4.82
C ILE A 129 -15.65 -26.74 -3.85
N ASN A 130 -15.45 -25.43 -4.03
CA ASN A 130 -14.57 -24.64 -3.17
C ASN A 130 -15.15 -24.46 -1.75
N LEU A 131 -16.48 -24.50 -1.58
CA LEU A 131 -17.13 -24.51 -0.28
C LEU A 131 -16.89 -25.82 0.48
N GLU A 132 -16.90 -26.97 -0.22
CA GLU A 132 -16.52 -28.24 0.37
C GLU A 132 -15.04 -28.28 0.76
N GLY A 133 -14.15 -27.82 -0.12
CA GLY A 133 -12.73 -27.68 0.20
C GLY A 133 -12.50 -26.79 1.43
N LEU A 134 -13.24 -25.67 1.54
CA LEU A 134 -13.14 -24.79 2.71
C LEU A 134 -13.58 -25.50 3.99
N LYS A 135 -14.65 -26.30 3.93
CA LYS A 135 -15.17 -27.09 5.06
C LYS A 135 -14.17 -28.16 5.50
N GLU A 136 -13.52 -28.84 4.56
CA GLU A 136 -12.49 -29.85 4.85
C GLU A 136 -11.29 -29.22 5.54
N VAL A 137 -10.73 -28.15 4.97
CA VAL A 137 -9.58 -27.43 5.55
C VAL A 137 -9.91 -26.88 6.95
N ASP A 138 -11.08 -26.27 7.12
CA ASP A 138 -11.53 -25.76 8.43
C ASP A 138 -11.66 -26.90 9.45
N GLY A 139 -12.21 -28.04 9.03
CA GLY A 139 -12.30 -29.24 9.88
C GLY A 139 -10.93 -29.75 10.33
N THR A 140 -9.97 -29.83 9.42
CA THR A 140 -8.59 -30.23 9.73
C THR A 140 -7.93 -29.25 10.70
N LEU A 141 -8.09 -27.94 10.48
CA LEU A 141 -7.58 -26.92 11.39
C LEU A 141 -8.20 -27.01 12.79
N ARG A 142 -9.49 -27.34 12.90
CA ARG A 142 -10.16 -27.56 14.19
C ARG A 142 -9.60 -28.78 14.93
N VAL A 143 -9.33 -29.88 14.22
CA VAL A 143 -8.69 -31.08 14.81
C VAL A 143 -7.30 -30.73 15.34
N LEU A 144 -6.47 -30.09 14.51
CA LEU A 144 -5.12 -29.70 14.90
C LEU A 144 -5.12 -28.70 16.07
N ALA A 145 -6.08 -27.78 16.10
CA ALA A 145 -6.21 -26.78 17.16
C ALA A 145 -6.59 -27.37 18.52
N GLN A 146 -7.03 -28.63 18.62
CA GLN A 146 -7.27 -29.30 19.90
C GLN A 146 -5.96 -29.67 20.61
N ASP A 147 -4.84 -29.78 19.90
CA ASP A 147 -3.54 -30.06 20.48
C ASP A 147 -2.93 -28.78 21.09
N GLU A 148 -2.94 -28.71 22.42
CA GLU A 148 -2.40 -27.56 23.16
C GLU A 148 -0.92 -27.31 22.88
N LYS A 149 -0.12 -28.37 22.75
CA LYS A 149 1.32 -28.22 22.51
C LYS A 149 1.57 -27.62 21.13
N LEU A 150 0.85 -28.13 20.12
CA LEU A 150 0.90 -27.60 18.76
C LEU A 150 0.47 -26.12 18.71
N ARG A 151 -0.61 -25.76 19.41
CA ARG A 151 -1.05 -24.36 19.50
C ARG A 151 0.02 -23.44 20.06
N GLN A 152 0.69 -23.83 21.14
CA GLN A 152 1.75 -23.03 21.75
C GLN A 152 2.94 -22.86 20.80
N GLU A 153 3.33 -23.92 20.08
CA GLU A 153 4.42 -23.87 19.11
C GLU A 153 4.09 -22.92 17.94
N VAL A 154 2.88 -23.05 17.35
CA VAL A 154 2.39 -22.15 16.29
C VAL A 154 2.33 -20.70 16.79
N GLN A 155 1.88 -20.46 18.02
CA GLN A 155 1.85 -19.12 18.61
C GLN A 155 3.26 -18.54 18.76
N SER A 156 4.26 -19.35 19.12
CA SER A 156 5.66 -18.92 19.18
C SER A 156 6.16 -18.48 17.80
N ILE A 157 5.96 -19.31 16.77
CA ILE A 157 6.35 -18.99 15.39
C ILE A 157 5.66 -17.70 14.90
N ARG A 158 4.37 -17.51 15.23
CA ARG A 158 3.65 -16.27 14.92
C ARG A 158 4.24 -15.07 15.64
N ALA A 159 4.57 -15.19 16.91
CA ALA A 159 5.16 -14.11 17.70
C ALA A 159 6.51 -13.68 17.12
N GLU A 160 7.34 -14.65 16.71
CA GLU A 160 8.61 -14.42 16.03
C GLU A 160 8.40 -13.70 14.68
N ASN A 161 7.52 -14.22 13.83
CA ASN A 161 7.17 -13.59 12.55
C ASN A 161 6.61 -12.16 12.73
N MET A 162 5.81 -11.93 13.78
CA MET A 162 5.31 -10.60 14.12
C MET A 162 6.40 -9.66 14.65
N ALA A 163 7.39 -10.16 15.38
CA ALA A 163 8.55 -9.37 15.76
C ALA A 163 9.35 -8.94 14.52
N VAL A 164 9.58 -9.85 13.57
CA VAL A 164 10.24 -9.56 12.28
C VAL A 164 9.49 -8.49 11.50
N ILE A 165 8.17 -8.64 11.34
CA ILE A 165 7.36 -7.67 10.60
C ILE A 165 7.34 -6.31 11.31
N ARG A 166 7.22 -6.27 12.64
CA ARG A 166 7.26 -5.02 13.41
C ARG A 166 8.60 -4.32 13.25
N ALA A 167 9.70 -5.05 13.36
CA ALA A 167 11.05 -4.50 13.15
C ALA A 167 11.20 -3.95 11.72
N ALA A 168 10.79 -4.71 10.69
CA ALA A 168 10.83 -4.26 9.31
C ALA A 168 9.98 -2.99 9.07
N VAL A 169 8.74 -2.96 9.58
CA VAL A 169 7.87 -1.78 9.47
C VAL A 169 8.44 -0.60 10.26
N GLY A 170 9.01 -0.82 11.43
CA GLY A 170 9.67 0.19 12.26
C GLY A 170 10.85 0.84 11.54
N ILE A 171 11.73 0.04 10.96
CA ILE A 171 12.86 0.51 10.14
C ILE A 171 12.36 1.30 8.93
N HIS A 172 11.39 0.77 8.18
CA HIS A 172 10.85 1.46 7.01
C HIS A 172 10.17 2.80 7.35
N ARG A 173 9.47 2.88 8.49
CA ARG A 173 8.88 4.13 8.98
C ARG A 173 9.94 5.12 9.43
N ALA A 174 10.99 4.65 10.10
CA ALA A 174 12.14 5.48 10.48
C ALA A 174 12.79 6.10 9.24
N ASP A 175 13.04 5.31 8.19
CA ASP A 175 13.59 5.82 6.93
C ASP A 175 12.72 6.92 6.31
N LYS A 176 11.39 6.74 6.28
CA LYS A 176 10.47 7.79 5.81
C LYS A 176 10.52 9.06 6.64
N LYS A 177 10.62 8.92 7.96
CA LYS A 177 10.73 10.07 8.85
C LYS A 177 12.05 10.80 8.64
N LEU A 178 13.14 10.06 8.44
CA LEU A 178 14.46 10.63 8.09
C LEU A 178 14.43 11.39 6.76
N ASP A 179 13.73 10.87 5.74
CA ASP A 179 13.52 11.55 4.46
C ASP A 179 12.68 12.82 4.62
N THR A 180 11.60 12.76 5.42
CA THR A 180 10.75 13.93 5.71
C THR A 180 11.53 15.04 6.41
N LEU A 181 12.30 14.70 7.45
CA LEU A 181 13.16 15.66 8.15
C LEU A 181 14.22 16.27 7.21
N ALA A 182 14.79 15.47 6.31
CA ALA A 182 15.74 15.97 5.31
C ALA A 182 15.08 17.00 4.37
N LYS A 183 13.83 16.75 3.94
CA LYS A 183 13.05 17.68 3.13
C LYS A 183 12.71 18.97 3.89
N GLU A 184 12.37 18.88 5.17
CA GLU A 184 12.12 20.06 6.01
C GLU A 184 13.38 20.92 6.18
N ILE A 185 14.54 20.31 6.45
CA ILE A 185 15.82 21.02 6.48
C ILE A 185 16.07 21.73 5.15
N ALA A 186 15.87 21.04 4.02
CA ALA A 186 16.04 21.62 2.70
C ALA A 186 15.11 22.82 2.46
N ARG A 187 13.85 22.76 2.92
CA ARG A 187 12.90 23.89 2.83
C ARG A 187 13.32 25.11 3.64
N VAL A 188 13.94 24.91 4.81
CA VAL A 188 14.45 26.05 5.60
C VAL A 188 15.56 26.76 4.84
N TYR A 189 16.49 26.00 4.25
CA TYR A 189 17.48 26.57 3.35
C TYR A 189 16.80 27.28 2.17
N GLU A 190 15.77 26.66 1.56
CA GLU A 190 14.99 27.21 0.44
C GLU A 190 14.50 28.62 0.69
N MET A 191 13.77 28.81 1.79
CA MET A 191 13.19 30.11 2.13
C MET A 191 14.25 31.19 2.33
N ALA A 192 15.40 30.83 2.92
CA ALA A 192 16.53 31.75 3.10
C ALA A 192 17.19 32.11 1.76
N GLY A 193 17.39 31.12 0.88
CA GLY A 193 17.96 31.30 -0.45
C GLY A 193 17.09 32.16 -1.37
N LEU A 194 15.77 31.93 -1.39
CA LEU A 194 14.81 32.73 -2.17
C LEU A 194 14.78 34.20 -1.74
N SER A 195 15.04 34.45 -0.45
CA SER A 195 15.11 35.80 0.12
C SER A 195 16.51 36.44 -0.01
N ASN A 196 17.44 35.77 -0.69
CA ASN A 196 18.85 36.14 -0.86
C ASN A 196 19.53 36.60 0.45
N ARG A 197 19.24 35.89 1.53
CA ARG A 197 19.76 36.18 2.88
C ARG A 197 20.42 34.96 3.48
N SER A 198 21.24 35.19 4.50
CA SER A 198 21.69 34.13 5.38
C SER A 198 20.53 33.60 6.24
N LEU A 199 20.73 32.40 6.81
CA LEU A 199 19.84 31.87 7.83
C LEU A 199 19.75 32.85 9.01
N THR A 200 18.55 33.00 9.56
CA THR A 200 18.36 33.67 10.85
C THR A 200 18.76 32.75 11.99
N SER A 201 19.02 33.31 13.18
CA SER A 201 19.30 32.50 14.38
C SER A 201 18.19 31.49 14.68
N ALA A 202 16.92 31.85 14.46
CA ALA A 202 15.78 30.96 14.70
C ALA A 202 15.73 29.78 13.72
N GLU A 203 16.13 30.00 12.47
CA GLU A 203 16.20 28.93 11.45
C GLU A 203 17.40 28.01 11.67
N ASP A 204 18.52 28.55 12.13
CA ASP A 204 19.70 27.77 12.50
C ASP A 204 19.40 26.87 13.71
N ASP A 205 18.71 27.40 14.72
CA ASP A 205 18.19 26.63 15.85
C ASP A 205 17.20 25.54 15.39
N GLN A 206 16.32 25.85 14.44
CA GLN A 206 15.38 24.88 13.88
C GLN A 206 16.11 23.75 13.16
N ILE A 207 17.08 24.07 12.30
CA ILE A 207 17.89 23.09 11.58
C ILE A 207 18.64 22.18 12.56
N THR A 208 19.20 22.76 13.62
CA THR A 208 19.91 22.00 14.67
C THR A 208 18.97 20.99 15.34
N ARG A 209 17.76 21.40 15.73
CA ARG A 209 16.76 20.48 16.30
C ARG A 209 16.36 19.37 15.33
N LEU A 210 16.17 19.69 14.05
CA LEU A 210 15.86 18.69 13.02
C LEU A 210 17.00 17.67 12.87
N TRP A 211 18.26 18.12 12.96
CA TRP A 211 19.43 17.24 12.96
C TRP A 211 19.49 16.33 14.19
N GLU A 212 19.23 16.87 15.39
CA GLU A 212 19.19 16.09 16.63
C GLU A 212 18.14 14.98 16.55
N GLN A 213 16.91 15.31 16.11
CA GLN A 213 15.85 14.31 15.89
C GLN A 213 16.28 13.24 14.87
N ARG A 214 16.98 13.63 13.81
CA ARG A 214 17.48 12.70 12.80
C ARG A 214 18.51 11.73 13.38
N GLN A 215 19.40 12.20 14.26
CA GLN A 215 20.38 11.35 14.95
C GLN A 215 19.71 10.40 15.94
N GLU A 216 18.72 10.87 16.70
CA GLU A 216 17.97 10.02 17.64
C GLU A 216 17.26 8.86 16.93
N ILE A 217 16.60 9.16 15.79
CA ILE A 217 15.93 8.13 14.98
C ILE A 217 16.95 7.13 14.45
N ARG A 218 18.11 7.58 13.93
CA ARG A 218 19.17 6.67 13.46
C ARG A 218 19.74 5.80 14.59
N ALA A 219 19.90 6.36 15.78
CA ALA A 219 20.45 5.64 16.93
C ALA A 219 19.48 4.57 17.47
N THR A 220 18.17 4.75 17.28
CA THR A 220 17.12 3.83 17.73
C THR A 220 16.68 2.84 16.64
N GLN A 221 16.92 3.17 15.37
CA GLN A 221 16.62 2.32 14.23
C GLN A 221 17.32 0.96 14.33
N GLY A 222 16.56 -0.12 14.14
CA GLY A 222 17.10 -1.48 14.07
C GLY A 222 17.56 -2.09 15.39
N ARG A 223 17.39 -1.42 16.54
CA ARG A 223 17.76 -1.97 17.87
C ARG A 223 17.04 -3.29 18.21
N GLU A 224 15.84 -3.48 17.67
CA GLU A 224 15.03 -4.68 17.86
C GLU A 224 15.58 -5.91 17.12
N VAL A 225 16.52 -5.72 16.19
CA VAL A 225 17.08 -6.79 15.36
C VAL A 225 18.34 -7.34 16.02
N THR A 226 18.19 -8.42 16.78
CA THR A 226 19.23 -8.95 17.67
C THR A 226 20.03 -10.12 17.09
N SER A 227 19.47 -10.89 16.13
CA SER A 227 20.10 -12.09 15.57
C SER A 227 20.30 -11.99 14.05
N GLU A 228 21.27 -12.72 13.51
CA GLU A 228 21.56 -12.73 12.06
C GLU A 228 20.42 -13.37 11.24
N ALA A 229 19.77 -14.41 11.78
CA ALA A 229 18.58 -15.00 11.17
C ALA A 229 17.44 -13.97 11.06
N MET A 230 17.20 -13.21 12.13
CA MET A 230 16.21 -12.14 12.13
C MET A 230 16.58 -11.02 11.15
N LYS A 231 17.87 -10.64 11.03
CA LYS A 231 18.31 -9.65 10.03
C LYS A 231 17.95 -10.05 8.60
N ASN A 232 18.17 -11.31 8.24
CA ASN A 232 17.86 -11.79 6.89
C ASN A 232 16.34 -11.75 6.62
N GLN A 233 15.53 -12.22 7.56
CA GLN A 233 14.07 -12.18 7.43
C GLN A 233 13.54 -10.74 7.39
N VAL A 234 14.08 -9.85 8.23
CA VAL A 234 13.75 -8.41 8.24
C VAL A 234 14.13 -7.77 6.90
N ARG A 235 15.31 -8.09 6.35
CA ARG A 235 15.76 -7.58 5.05
C ARG A 235 14.80 -7.99 3.93
N GLU A 236 14.39 -9.24 3.89
CA GLU A 236 13.41 -9.72 2.91
C GLU A 236 12.07 -8.98 3.02
N LYS A 237 11.53 -8.83 4.24
CA LYS A 237 10.29 -8.07 4.45
C LYS A 237 10.45 -6.59 4.12
N LEU A 238 11.59 -5.98 4.43
CA LEU A 238 11.92 -4.61 4.03
C LEU A 238 11.93 -4.45 2.51
N GLN A 239 12.55 -5.39 1.79
CA GLN A 239 12.59 -5.38 0.34
C GLN A 239 11.19 -5.38 -0.26
N HIS A 240 10.30 -6.24 0.25
CA HIS A 240 8.89 -6.25 -0.18
C HIS A 240 8.16 -4.93 0.10
N LEU A 241 8.39 -4.29 1.25
CA LEU A 241 7.79 -3.00 1.58
C LEU A 241 8.30 -1.89 0.64
N ILE A 242 9.60 -1.88 0.38
CA ILE A 242 10.25 -0.95 -0.55
C ILE A 242 9.71 -1.15 -1.96
N ASP A 243 9.62 -2.39 -2.45
CA ASP A 243 9.14 -2.68 -3.81
C ASP A 243 7.67 -2.31 -3.98
N ARG A 244 6.84 -2.56 -2.96
CA ARG A 244 5.44 -2.10 -2.94
C ARG A 244 5.34 -0.58 -2.97
N GLN A 245 6.28 0.13 -2.35
CA GLN A 245 6.34 1.58 -2.47
C GLN A 245 6.84 2.01 -3.85
N ARG A 246 7.92 1.41 -4.37
CA ARG A 246 8.46 1.72 -5.71
C ARG A 246 7.42 1.50 -6.80
N ARG A 247 6.56 0.49 -6.68
CA ARG A 247 5.41 0.32 -7.58
C ARG A 247 4.44 1.51 -7.52
N ARG A 248 4.13 2.00 -6.31
CA ARG A 248 3.32 3.23 -6.14
C ARG A 248 4.02 4.49 -6.62
N ASP A 249 5.35 4.57 -6.48
CA ASP A 249 6.14 5.71 -6.96
C ASP A 249 6.31 5.66 -8.49
N TYR A 250 6.36 4.46 -9.07
CA TYR A 250 6.28 4.23 -10.52
C TYR A 250 4.94 4.70 -11.09
N GLU A 251 3.82 4.39 -10.40
CA GLU A 251 2.50 4.96 -10.72
C GLU A 251 2.48 6.50 -10.63
N ARG A 252 3.45 7.11 -9.93
CA ARG A 252 3.63 8.58 -9.80
C ARG A 252 4.68 9.16 -10.75
N GLY A 253 5.27 8.36 -11.63
CA GLY A 253 6.06 8.83 -12.77
C GLY A 253 7.59 8.74 -12.65
N ILE A 254 8.18 8.51 -11.48
CA ILE A 254 9.63 8.25 -11.35
C ILE A 254 9.97 7.39 -10.12
N VAL A 255 10.88 6.42 -10.29
CA VAL A 255 11.44 5.62 -9.19
C VAL A 255 12.79 6.21 -8.79
N LEU A 256 12.87 6.77 -7.58
CA LEU A 256 14.11 7.33 -7.05
C LEU A 256 15.07 6.22 -6.61
N THR A 257 16.31 6.30 -7.08
CA THR A 257 17.42 5.49 -6.55
C THR A 257 18.13 6.25 -5.43
N ASP A 258 18.89 5.55 -4.59
CA ASP A 258 19.69 6.16 -3.51
C ASP A 258 20.69 7.19 -4.07
N GLN A 259 21.24 6.92 -5.26
CA GLN A 259 22.11 7.84 -5.98
C GLN A 259 21.38 9.12 -6.38
N MET A 260 20.15 9.02 -6.90
CA MET A 260 19.32 10.19 -7.22
C MET A 260 19.00 11.00 -5.96
N GLN A 261 18.69 10.34 -4.84
CA GLN A 261 18.45 11.04 -3.56
C GLN A 261 19.69 11.79 -3.06
N LYS A 262 20.88 11.21 -3.21
CA LYS A 262 22.14 11.89 -2.88
C LYS A 262 22.36 13.12 -3.75
N ILE A 263 22.17 13.00 -5.06
CA ILE A 263 22.27 14.11 -6.01
C ILE A 263 21.27 15.22 -5.64
N ILE A 264 20.03 14.88 -5.32
CA ILE A 264 19.02 15.86 -4.86
C ILE A 264 19.50 16.57 -3.59
N THR A 265 19.97 15.82 -2.60
CA THR A 265 20.43 16.37 -1.31
C THR A 265 21.60 17.34 -1.48
N GLU A 266 22.52 17.04 -2.41
CA GLU A 266 23.67 17.90 -2.72
C GLU A 266 23.29 19.14 -3.54
N LEU A 267 22.33 19.02 -4.46
CA LEU A 267 21.90 20.11 -5.34
C LEU A 267 20.93 21.10 -4.70
N LEU A 268 20.08 20.62 -3.81
CA LEU A 268 19.01 21.42 -3.22
C LEU A 268 19.53 22.75 -2.65
N PRO A 269 20.58 22.80 -1.80
CA PRO A 269 21.06 24.05 -1.21
C PRO A 269 21.45 25.13 -2.24
N SER A 270 21.94 24.74 -3.41
CA SER A 270 22.34 25.66 -4.47
C SER A 270 21.12 26.14 -5.27
N LEU A 271 20.22 25.24 -5.65
CA LEU A 271 18.99 25.55 -6.39
C LEU A 271 18.09 26.53 -5.62
N VAL A 272 17.98 26.27 -4.32
CA VAL A 272 17.35 27.12 -3.31
C VAL A 272 17.83 28.57 -3.33
N LYS A 273 19.12 28.80 -3.55
CA LYS A 273 19.74 30.14 -3.61
C LYS A 273 19.58 30.80 -4.99
N GLY A 274 18.81 30.20 -5.88
CA GLY A 274 18.71 30.63 -7.28
C GLY A 274 20.00 30.42 -8.08
N GLN A 275 20.92 29.57 -7.59
CA GLN A 275 22.17 29.31 -8.30
C GLN A 275 21.92 28.27 -9.41
N PRO A 276 22.43 28.51 -10.63
CA PRO A 276 22.31 27.54 -11.71
C PRO A 276 23.10 26.27 -11.36
N ALA A 277 22.48 25.11 -11.60
CA ALA A 277 23.09 23.82 -11.40
C ALA A 277 23.21 23.04 -12.72
N LEU A 278 24.30 22.29 -12.87
CA LEU A 278 24.55 21.45 -14.05
C LEU A 278 24.60 19.98 -13.64
N LEU A 279 23.70 19.18 -14.21
CA LEU A 279 23.71 17.73 -14.09
C LEU A 279 24.57 17.12 -15.19
N VAL A 280 25.71 16.53 -14.82
CA VAL A 280 26.62 15.83 -15.74
C VAL A 280 26.54 14.33 -15.53
N GLY A 281 26.46 13.55 -16.60
CA GLY A 281 26.46 12.09 -16.55
C GLY A 281 26.13 11.46 -17.90
N GLU A 282 26.16 10.13 -17.98
CA GLU A 282 25.89 9.38 -19.21
C GLU A 282 24.49 9.66 -19.80
N THR A 283 24.38 9.61 -21.12
CA THR A 283 23.10 9.75 -21.84
C THR A 283 22.14 8.66 -21.36
N GLY A 284 20.88 9.02 -21.13
CA GLY A 284 19.88 8.08 -20.58
C GLY A 284 19.88 7.95 -19.05
N GLY A 285 20.79 8.61 -18.32
CA GLY A 285 20.83 8.60 -16.84
C GLY A 285 19.73 9.38 -16.12
N ALA A 286 18.53 9.49 -16.70
CA ALA A 286 17.35 10.14 -16.13
C ALA A 286 17.52 11.59 -15.63
N LYS A 287 18.53 12.34 -16.12
CA LYS A 287 18.84 13.71 -15.69
C LYS A 287 17.66 14.69 -15.87
N THR A 288 16.98 14.63 -17.02
CA THR A 288 15.81 15.49 -17.30
C THR A 288 14.65 15.15 -16.35
N ALA A 289 14.34 13.87 -16.21
CA ALA A 289 13.28 13.41 -15.31
C ALA A 289 13.59 13.77 -13.84
N LEU A 290 14.87 13.72 -13.44
CA LEU A 290 15.32 14.16 -12.12
C LEU A 290 15.10 15.66 -11.92
N ALA A 291 15.39 16.50 -12.92
CA ALA A 291 15.18 17.94 -12.85
C ALA A 291 13.67 18.29 -12.74
N GLU A 292 12.82 17.66 -13.56
CA GLU A 292 11.37 17.81 -13.49
C GLU A 292 10.83 17.36 -12.12
N PHE A 293 11.31 16.22 -11.62
CA PHE A 293 10.96 15.72 -10.30
C PHE A 293 11.34 16.71 -9.20
N ILE A 294 12.54 17.30 -9.26
CA ILE A 294 12.98 18.31 -8.30
C ILE A 294 12.06 19.54 -8.35
N SER A 295 11.77 20.05 -9.55
CA SER A 295 10.87 21.20 -9.78
C SER A 295 9.49 20.98 -9.14
N ARG A 296 8.84 19.85 -9.45
CA ARG A 296 7.50 19.54 -8.95
C ARG A 296 7.48 19.27 -7.45
N THR A 297 8.44 18.51 -6.95
CA THR A 297 8.39 17.96 -5.59
C THR A 297 8.86 18.96 -4.53
N TYR A 298 9.92 19.71 -4.84
CA TYR A 298 10.54 20.62 -3.87
C TYR A 298 10.05 22.05 -4.06
N PHE A 299 9.91 22.50 -5.30
CA PHE A 299 9.52 23.89 -5.61
C PHE A 299 8.03 24.05 -5.93
N GLY A 300 7.28 22.94 -6.12
CA GLY A 300 5.86 22.97 -6.46
C GLY A 300 5.58 23.59 -7.84
N LYS A 301 6.55 23.59 -8.74
CA LYS A 301 6.47 24.23 -10.06
C LYS A 301 6.62 23.22 -11.18
N GLU A 302 5.85 23.38 -12.25
CA GLU A 302 6.12 22.70 -13.51
C GLU A 302 7.41 23.26 -14.14
N ALA A 303 8.29 22.38 -14.59
CA ALA A 303 9.55 22.78 -15.20
C ALA A 303 9.30 23.21 -16.66
N GLU A 304 9.79 24.39 -17.03
CA GLU A 304 9.82 24.81 -18.43
C GLU A 304 11.08 24.27 -19.10
N LEU A 305 10.91 23.33 -20.04
CA LEU A 305 12.01 22.69 -20.74
C LEU A 305 12.39 23.50 -21.99
N ILE A 306 13.59 24.07 -21.96
CA ILE A 306 14.18 24.76 -23.12
C ILE A 306 15.25 23.86 -23.71
N SER A 307 14.94 23.19 -24.83
CA SER A 307 15.90 22.37 -25.55
C SER A 307 16.85 23.23 -26.38
N GLY A 308 18.13 23.23 -26.03
CA GLY A 308 19.17 23.89 -26.82
C GLY A 308 19.59 23.02 -28.00
N TYR A 309 19.31 23.47 -29.23
CA TYR A 309 19.90 22.95 -30.47
C TYR A 309 20.76 24.03 -31.10
N GLY A 310 21.72 23.66 -31.96
CA GLY A 310 22.66 24.60 -32.60
C GLY A 310 21.99 25.73 -33.39
N ASP A 311 20.75 25.52 -33.84
CA ASP A 311 19.97 26.48 -34.63
C ASP A 311 18.95 27.30 -33.82
N VAL A 312 18.96 27.19 -32.49
CA VAL A 312 18.02 27.97 -31.64
C VAL A 312 18.42 29.44 -31.67
N ASN A 313 17.53 30.27 -32.20
CA ASN A 313 17.77 31.71 -32.35
C ASN A 313 17.32 32.47 -31.08
N SER A 314 17.94 33.61 -30.79
CA SER A 314 17.66 34.39 -29.57
C SER A 314 16.18 34.78 -29.44
N TYR A 315 15.50 35.01 -30.57
CA TYR A 315 14.08 35.31 -30.62
C TYR A 315 13.15 34.16 -30.19
N GLN A 316 13.60 32.90 -30.29
CA GLN A 316 12.84 31.74 -29.83
C GLN A 316 12.92 31.56 -28.31
N ILE A 317 13.92 32.17 -27.68
CA ILE A 317 14.16 32.09 -26.23
C ILE A 317 13.64 33.35 -25.52
N MET A 318 13.96 34.53 -26.07
CA MET A 318 13.59 35.82 -25.50
C MET A 318 12.29 36.38 -26.07
N GLY A 319 11.81 35.88 -27.21
CA GLY A 319 10.65 36.43 -27.89
C GLY A 319 11.01 37.40 -29.01
N LYS A 320 9.99 37.87 -29.73
CA LYS A 320 10.14 38.74 -30.91
C LYS A 320 9.08 39.82 -30.93
N MET A 321 9.38 40.91 -31.63
CA MET A 321 8.37 41.89 -32.00
C MET A 321 7.59 41.37 -33.22
N GLY A 322 6.29 41.21 -33.05
CA GLY A 322 5.33 40.91 -34.13
C GLY A 322 4.49 42.13 -34.47
N PHE A 323 3.78 42.05 -35.60
CA PHE A 323 2.76 43.02 -35.98
C PHE A 323 1.39 42.34 -35.93
N LYS A 324 0.47 42.88 -35.13
CA LYS A 324 -0.90 42.38 -35.02
C LYS A 324 -1.84 43.58 -35.04
N ASN A 325 -2.84 43.58 -35.93
CA ASN A 325 -3.79 44.68 -36.08
C ASN A 325 -3.16 46.07 -36.25
N GLN A 326 -2.09 46.20 -37.06
CA GLN A 326 -1.35 47.45 -37.29
C GLN A 326 -0.59 48.02 -36.07
N GLU A 327 -0.51 47.26 -34.97
CA GLU A 327 0.29 47.61 -33.81
C GLU A 327 1.46 46.64 -33.63
N SER A 328 2.60 47.16 -33.17
CA SER A 328 3.77 46.38 -32.79
C SER A 328 3.51 45.72 -31.44
N VAL A 329 3.39 44.39 -31.41
CA VAL A 329 3.11 43.62 -30.20
C VAL A 329 4.30 42.70 -29.92
N PHE A 330 4.78 42.69 -28.67
CA PHE A 330 5.83 41.76 -28.24
C PHE A 330 5.24 40.38 -27.98
N GLU A 331 5.78 39.36 -28.65
CA GLU A 331 5.48 37.95 -28.39
C GLU A 331 6.59 37.38 -27.49
N PRO A 332 6.36 37.23 -26.17
CA PRO A 332 7.39 36.77 -25.25
C PRO A 332 7.74 35.30 -25.49
N GLY A 333 9.05 35.04 -25.50
CA GLY A 333 9.62 33.68 -25.47
C GLY A 333 9.53 33.04 -24.09
N PRO A 334 10.06 31.82 -23.92
CA PRO A 334 9.99 31.06 -22.66
C PRO A 334 10.72 31.72 -21.49
N ILE A 335 11.83 32.44 -21.71
CA ILE A 335 12.58 33.05 -20.59
C ILE A 335 11.86 34.25 -19.92
N PRO A 336 11.27 35.20 -20.67
CA PRO A 336 10.61 36.36 -20.06
C PRO A 336 9.14 36.13 -19.64
N ARG A 337 8.61 34.91 -19.74
CA ARG A 337 7.32 34.53 -19.15
C ARG A 337 7.47 34.24 -17.67
#